data_AF-A0A9P0PW71-F1
#
_entry.id   AF-A0A9P0PW71-F1
#
_cell.length_a   1.000
_cell.length_b   1.000
_cell.length_c   1.000
_cell.angle_alpha   90.00
_cell.angle_beta   90.00
_cell.angle_gamma   90.00
#
_symmetry.space_group_name_H-M   'P 1'
#
loop_
_entity.id
_entity.type
_entity.pdbx_description
1 polymer ?
#
loop_
_entity_poly.entity_id
_entity_poly.type
_entity_poly.pdbx_seq_one_letter_code
_entity_poly.pdbx_strand_id
1 'polypeptide(L)'
;MRVTIQIYLATMLKVVLDMCCVNAWLLWRRSNKEFDLPLKDFKLAIADSLCNLNREHKRRVGRPSAEVQTLYAMKKKRGPTNEIPQQEVRLDGMDHLPQWSEQQRSRCKFPLCQSKSLVSCMKCKVSLCFNKERNCFLRFHTE
;
A
#
# COMPACT_ATOMS: atom_id res chain seq x y z
N MET A 1 -31.60 2.24 27.13
CA MET A 1 -32.10 1.44 25.98
C MET A 1 -31.06 1.29 24.86
N ARG A 2 -30.47 2.38 24.34
CA ARG A 2 -29.45 2.32 23.27
C ARG A 2 -28.18 1.51 23.66
N VAL A 3 -27.66 1.73 24.87
CA VAL A 3 -26.45 1.04 25.37
C VAL A 3 -26.69 -0.47 25.51
N THR A 4 -27.85 -0.87 26.02
CA THR A 4 -28.23 -2.27 26.20
C THR A 4 -28.37 -2.99 24.86
N ILE A 5 -29.08 -2.39 23.90
CA ILE A 5 -29.22 -2.93 22.53
C ILE A 5 -27.84 -3.12 21.86
N GLN A 6 -26.93 -2.17 22.05
CA GLN A 6 -25.58 -2.23 21.47
C GLN A 6 -24.72 -3.35 22.09
N ILE A 7 -24.85 -3.60 23.39
CA ILE A 7 -24.19 -4.72 24.08
C ILE A 7 -24.74 -6.08 23.59
N TYR A 8 -26.06 -6.20 23.46
CA TYR A 8 -26.68 -7.43 22.93
C TYR A 8 -26.23 -7.73 21.50
N LEU A 9 -26.25 -6.72 20.62
CA LEU A 9 -25.81 -6.88 19.24
C LEU A 9 -24.35 -7.33 19.15
N ALA A 10 -23.45 -6.69 19.93
CA ALA A 10 -22.03 -7.04 19.95
C ALA A 10 -21.78 -8.46 20.49
N THR A 11 -22.58 -8.89 21.47
CA THR A 11 -22.48 -10.25 22.04
C THR A 11 -22.94 -11.30 21.03
N MET A 12 -24.08 -11.06 20.37
CA MET A 12 -24.61 -11.97 19.34
C MET A 12 -23.65 -12.10 18.16
N LEU A 13 -23.09 -10.99 17.68
CA LEU A 13 -22.08 -11.00 16.60
C LEU A 13 -20.85 -11.83 16.95
N LYS A 14 -20.32 -11.71 18.18
CA LYS A 14 -19.16 -12.50 18.62
C LYS A 14 -19.46 -14.00 18.61
N VAL A 15 -20.61 -14.40 19.14
CA VAL A 15 -20.99 -15.82 19.20
C VAL A 15 -21.17 -16.41 17.80
N VAL A 16 -21.83 -15.69 16.90
CA VAL A 16 -22.03 -16.14 15.51
C VAL A 16 -20.69 -16.25 14.77
N LEU A 17 -19.80 -15.26 14.91
CA LEU A 17 -18.47 -15.30 14.30
C LEU A 17 -17.64 -16.48 14.81
N ASP A 18 -17.67 -16.75 16.11
CA ASP A 18 -16.92 -17.87 16.69
C ASP A 18 -17.43 -19.22 16.18
N MET A 19 -18.76 -19.40 16.11
CA MET A 19 -19.40 -20.57 15.50
C MET A 19 -18.97 -20.77 14.04
N CYS A 20 -19.01 -19.71 13.23
CA CYS A 20 -18.56 -19.77 11.84
C CYS A 20 -17.08 -20.18 11.72
N CYS A 21 -16.20 -19.62 12.56
CA CYS A 21 -14.77 -19.93 12.55
C CYS A 21 -14.50 -21.39 12.94
N VAL A 22 -15.19 -21.91 13.97
CA VAL A 22 -15.05 -23.31 14.40
C VAL A 22 -15.56 -24.26 13.30
N ASN A 23 -16.70 -23.96 12.69
CA ASN A 23 -17.24 -24.79 11.60
C ASN A 23 -16.31 -24.80 10.38
N ALA A 24 -15.76 -23.65 10.01
CA ALA A 24 -14.78 -23.55 8.92
C ALA A 24 -13.51 -24.39 9.22
N TRP A 25 -13.02 -24.35 10.46
CA TRP A 25 -11.87 -25.16 10.89
C TRP A 25 -12.15 -26.67 10.81
N LEU A 26 -13.34 -27.11 11.26
CA LEU A 26 -13.75 -28.52 11.17
C LEU A 26 -13.83 -29.00 9.71
N LEU A 27 -14.38 -28.17 8.81
CA LEU A 27 -14.42 -28.46 7.37
C LEU A 27 -13.00 -28.52 6.79
N TRP A 28 -12.14 -27.55 7.12
CA TRP A 28 -10.76 -27.51 6.65
C TRP A 28 -9.98 -28.76 7.08
N ARG A 29 -10.11 -29.18 8.34
CA ARG A 29 -9.43 -30.38 8.88
C ARG A 29 -9.94 -31.67 8.23
N ARG A 30 -11.21 -31.72 7.83
CA ARG A 30 -11.78 -32.87 7.12
C ARG A 30 -11.16 -33.04 5.72
N SER A 31 -10.91 -31.92 5.05
CA SER A 31 -10.31 -31.90 3.72
C SER A 31 -8.78 -32.06 3.74
N ASN A 32 -8.11 -31.59 4.80
CA ASN A 32 -6.66 -31.59 4.92
C ASN A 32 -6.20 -32.53 6.04
N LYS A 33 -6.31 -33.85 5.81
CA LYS A 33 -5.97 -34.87 6.83
C LYS A 33 -4.48 -34.96 7.16
N GLU A 34 -3.62 -34.47 6.28
CA GLU A 34 -2.16 -34.51 6.45
C GLU A 34 -1.61 -33.34 7.27
N PHE A 35 -2.42 -32.28 7.44
CA PHE A 35 -1.99 -31.06 8.13
C PHE A 35 -2.81 -30.86 9.40
N ASP A 36 -2.13 -30.95 10.54
CA ASP A 36 -2.74 -30.58 11.83
C ASP A 36 -2.45 -29.12 12.13
N LEU A 37 -3.46 -28.26 11.91
CA LEU A 37 -3.42 -26.86 12.29
C LEU A 37 -4.33 -26.67 13.52
N PRO A 38 -3.77 -26.31 14.69
CA PRO A 38 -4.57 -26.03 15.88
C PRO A 38 -5.58 -24.91 15.65
N LEU A 39 -6.75 -24.99 16.30
CA LEU A 39 -7.82 -24.00 16.16
C LEU A 39 -7.35 -22.57 16.43
N LYS A 40 -6.42 -22.37 17.39
CA LYS A 40 -5.85 -21.05 17.70
C LYS A 40 -5.12 -20.45 16.50
N ASP A 41 -4.36 -21.26 15.77
CA ASP A 41 -3.49 -20.81 14.67
C ASP A 41 -4.34 -20.57 13.42
N PHE A 42 -5.38 -21.38 13.23
CA PHE A 42 -6.40 -21.13 12.20
C PHE A 42 -7.15 -19.81 12.43
N LYS A 43 -7.57 -19.52 13.68
CA LYS A 43 -8.21 -18.24 14.02
C LYS A 43 -7.24 -17.05 13.83
N LEU A 44 -5.96 -17.21 14.16
CA LEU A 44 -4.94 -16.19 13.89
C LEU A 44 -4.77 -15.94 12.39
N ALA A 45 -4.71 -16.98 11.56
CA ALA A 45 -4.59 -16.84 10.11
C ALA A 45 -5.80 -16.12 9.48
N ILE A 46 -7.02 -16.42 9.95
CA ILE A 46 -8.23 -15.69 9.55
C ILE A 46 -8.15 -14.22 10.00
N ALA A 47 -7.76 -13.97 11.25
CA ALA A 47 -7.66 -12.62 11.79
C ALA A 47 -6.63 -11.78 11.02
N ASP A 48 -5.46 -12.36 10.71
CA ASP A 48 -4.42 -11.69 9.93
C ASP A 48 -4.89 -11.41 8.50
N SER A 49 -5.49 -12.41 7.85
CA SER A 49 -6.06 -12.26 6.51
C SER A 49 -7.11 -11.14 6.49
N LEU A 50 -8.08 -11.15 7.40
CA LEU A 50 -9.15 -10.14 7.46
C LEU A 50 -8.64 -8.76 7.88
N CYS A 51 -7.66 -8.69 8.77
CA CYS A 51 -7.06 -7.42 9.17
C CYS A 51 -6.22 -6.82 8.04
N ASN A 52 -5.57 -7.66 7.23
CA ASN A 52 -4.73 -7.21 6.13
C ASN A 52 -5.50 -7.08 4.81
N LEU A 53 -6.68 -7.70 4.71
CA LEU A 53 -7.67 -7.46 3.66
C LEU A 53 -8.05 -5.97 3.70
N ASN A 54 -7.58 -5.23 2.70
CA ASN A 54 -7.75 -3.78 2.53
C ASN A 54 -6.92 -2.88 3.48
N ARG A 55 -5.99 -3.41 4.27
CA ARG A 55 -4.94 -2.56 4.87
C ARG A 55 -3.82 -2.40 3.87
N GLU A 56 -3.90 -1.32 3.10
CA GLU A 56 -2.73 -0.69 2.54
C GLU A 56 -1.72 -0.49 3.69
N HIS A 57 -0.46 -0.85 3.48
CA HIS A 57 0.64 -0.53 4.39
C HIS A 57 0.74 1.00 4.53
N LYS A 58 -0.15 1.62 5.31
CA LYS A 58 -0.02 3.03 5.70
C LYS A 58 1.20 3.10 6.61
N ARG A 59 2.34 3.39 6.00
CA ARG A 59 3.55 3.77 6.72
C ARG A 59 3.14 4.86 7.70
N ARG A 60 3.58 4.73 8.95
CA ARG A 60 3.42 5.79 9.95
C ARG A 60 3.93 7.09 9.34
N VAL A 61 3.04 8.06 9.20
CA VAL A 61 3.36 9.39 8.69
C VAL A 61 4.25 10.06 9.72
N GLY A 62 5.56 9.92 9.55
CA GLY A 62 6.51 10.87 10.09
C GLY A 62 6.40 12.17 9.29
N ARG A 63 6.45 13.32 9.97
CA ARG A 63 6.56 14.63 9.32
C ARG A 63 7.83 14.61 8.44
N PRO A 64 7.73 14.77 7.12
CA PRO A 64 8.92 14.87 6.28
C PRO A 64 9.75 16.08 6.72
N SER A 65 11.07 16.01 6.58
CA SER A 65 11.89 17.21 6.77
C SER A 65 11.47 18.27 5.74
N ALA A 66 11.34 19.52 6.18
CA ALA A 66 10.93 20.64 5.33
C ALA A 66 11.84 20.79 4.10
N GLU A 67 13.09 20.35 4.20
CA GLU A 67 14.12 20.38 3.14
C GLU A 67 13.80 19.46 1.94
N VAL A 68 13.19 18.30 2.17
CA VAL A 68 12.86 17.39 1.06
C VAL A 68 11.69 17.94 0.24
N GLN A 69 10.68 18.50 0.90
CA GLN A 69 9.52 19.11 0.23
C GLN A 69 9.92 20.32 -0.63
N THR A 70 10.86 21.15 -0.18
CA THR A 70 11.34 22.29 -0.97
C THR A 70 12.04 21.85 -2.25
N LEU A 71 12.84 20.77 -2.21
CA LEU A 71 13.50 20.22 -3.39
C LEU A 71 12.51 19.69 -4.44
N TYR A 72 11.42 19.06 -4.01
CA TYR A 72 10.33 18.65 -4.92
C TYR A 72 9.61 19.86 -5.52
N ALA A 73 9.32 20.89 -4.72
CA ALA A 73 8.70 22.13 -5.20
C ALA A 73 9.56 22.86 -6.25
N MET A 74 10.89 22.88 -6.07
CA MET A 74 11.82 23.44 -7.07
C MET A 74 11.78 22.68 -8.41
N LYS A 75 11.62 21.36 -8.38
CA LYS A 75 11.49 20.54 -9.60
C LYS A 75 10.13 20.65 -10.27
N LYS A 76 9.07 21.00 -9.53
CA LYS A 76 7.73 21.25 -10.09
C LYS A 76 7.75 22.39 -11.13
N LYS A 77 8.65 23.38 -10.98
CA LYS A 77 8.70 24.59 -11.84
C LYS A 77 9.54 24.48 -13.12
N ARG A 78 10.14 23.32 -13.43
CA ARG A 78 11.01 23.18 -14.62
C ARG A 78 10.21 22.73 -15.87
N GLY A 79 9.66 23.69 -16.61
CA GLY A 79 9.13 23.53 -17.98
C GLY A 79 7.70 22.98 -18.09
N PRO A 80 7.17 22.82 -19.33
CA PRO A 80 5.87 22.21 -19.59
C PRO A 80 5.98 20.71 -19.28
N THR A 81 5.67 20.32 -18.05
CA THR A 81 5.73 18.93 -17.63
C THR A 81 4.62 18.66 -16.63
N ASN A 82 4.14 17.43 -16.62
CA ASN A 82 3.16 16.94 -15.66
C ASN A 82 3.53 17.36 -14.24
N GLU A 83 2.54 17.92 -13.53
CA GLU A 83 2.70 18.34 -12.16
C GLU A 83 3.10 17.16 -11.28
N ILE A 84 4.05 17.39 -10.38
CA ILE A 84 4.39 16.40 -9.35
C ILE A 84 3.14 16.26 -8.46
N PRO A 85 2.58 15.04 -8.31
CA PRO A 85 1.41 14.81 -7.48
C PRO A 85 1.66 15.18 -6.02
N GLN A 86 0.56 15.45 -5.31
CA GLN A 86 0.59 15.69 -3.87
C GLN A 86 1.25 14.52 -3.13
N GLN A 87 1.89 14.82 -1.99
CA GLN A 87 2.61 13.81 -1.21
C GLN A 87 1.72 12.64 -0.81
N GLU A 88 0.46 12.90 -0.49
CA GLU A 88 -0.53 11.87 -0.13
C GLU A 88 -0.70 10.83 -1.24
N VAL A 89 -0.82 11.28 -2.49
CA VAL A 89 -0.94 10.39 -3.67
C VAL A 89 0.38 9.69 -3.99
N ARG A 90 1.50 10.34 -3.68
CA ARG A 90 2.83 9.80 -3.96
C ARG A 90 3.22 8.66 -3.01
N LEU A 91 2.83 8.79 -1.74
CA LEU A 91 3.20 7.88 -0.65
C LEU A 91 2.06 6.96 -0.19
N ASP A 92 0.94 6.91 -0.93
CA ASP A 92 -0.18 6.03 -0.61
C ASP A 92 0.17 4.53 -0.73
N GLY A 93 1.24 4.20 -1.45
CA GLY A 93 1.73 2.84 -1.60
C GLY A 93 0.91 1.98 -2.57
N MET A 94 0.00 2.57 -3.35
CA MET A 94 -0.96 1.83 -4.17
C MET A 94 -0.92 2.24 -5.64
N ASP A 95 -1.03 1.25 -6.53
CA ASP A 95 -1.15 1.42 -7.99
C ASP A 95 -0.01 2.22 -8.65
N HIS A 96 1.18 2.20 -8.05
CA HIS A 96 2.40 2.77 -8.63
C HIS A 96 3.15 1.74 -9.45
N LEU A 97 2.66 1.48 -10.67
CA LEU A 97 3.30 0.56 -11.61
C LEU A 97 4.23 1.30 -12.58
N PRO A 98 5.44 0.78 -12.84
CA PRO A 98 6.31 1.33 -13.87
C PRO A 98 5.75 0.98 -15.25
N GLN A 99 5.60 1.99 -16.09
CA GLN A 99 5.21 1.86 -17.49
C GLN A 99 6.31 2.45 -18.36
N TRP A 100 6.60 1.76 -19.46
CA TRP A 100 7.51 2.28 -20.47
C TRP A 100 6.79 3.33 -21.32
N SER A 101 7.37 4.52 -21.42
CA SER A 101 6.87 5.58 -22.28
C SER A 101 7.41 5.35 -23.69
N GLU A 102 6.50 5.30 -24.66
CA GLU A 102 6.83 5.27 -26.09
C GLU A 102 7.33 6.64 -26.60
N GLN A 103 7.20 7.69 -25.78
CA GLN A 103 7.66 9.04 -26.10
C GLN A 103 9.13 9.24 -25.74
N GLN A 104 9.68 10.41 -26.09
CA GLN A 104 11.08 10.74 -25.81
C GLN A 104 11.42 10.67 -24.31
N ARG A 105 12.68 10.28 -24.03
CA ARG A 105 13.21 10.19 -22.66
C ARG A 105 13.02 11.52 -21.93
N SER A 106 12.26 11.51 -20.84
CA SER A 106 12.02 12.70 -20.04
C SER A 106 12.92 12.74 -18.81
N ARG A 107 13.16 13.92 -18.24
CA ARG A 107 14.08 14.08 -17.11
C ARG A 107 13.44 13.55 -15.82
N CYS A 108 14.21 12.76 -15.05
CA CYS A 108 13.76 12.19 -13.79
C CYS A 108 13.28 13.27 -12.82
N LYS A 109 12.12 13.07 -12.19
CA LYS A 109 11.52 14.03 -11.25
C LYS A 109 11.99 13.87 -9.80
N PHE A 110 12.69 12.79 -9.45
CA PHE A 110 13.27 12.63 -8.10
C PHE A 110 14.33 13.72 -7.81
N PRO A 111 14.33 14.38 -6.65
CA PRO A 111 15.26 15.45 -6.30
C PRO A 111 16.71 14.97 -6.44
N LEU A 112 17.62 15.90 -6.77
CA LEU A 112 19.05 15.62 -7.01
C LEU A 112 19.38 14.71 -8.22
N CYS A 113 18.39 14.05 -8.82
CA CYS A 113 18.59 13.23 -10.01
C CYS A 113 18.60 14.09 -11.30
N GLN A 114 19.58 13.90 -12.17
CA GLN A 114 19.70 14.64 -13.44
C GLN A 114 19.51 13.77 -14.69
N SER A 115 19.40 12.45 -14.53
CA SER A 115 19.25 11.51 -15.65
C SER A 115 17.88 11.63 -16.33
N LYS A 116 17.83 11.16 -17.57
CA LYS A 116 16.59 10.96 -18.32
C LYS A 116 16.12 9.51 -18.14
N SER A 117 14.81 9.30 -18.07
CA SER A 117 14.18 7.98 -17.96
C SER A 117 13.14 7.81 -19.05
N LEU A 118 12.96 6.57 -19.49
CA LEU A 118 11.84 6.12 -20.33
C LEU A 118 10.71 5.54 -19.49
N VAL A 119 10.94 5.30 -18.20
CA VAL A 119 9.96 4.72 -17.30
C VAL A 119 9.19 5.83 -16.61
N SER A 120 7.86 5.74 -16.65
CA SER A 120 6.92 6.59 -15.92
C SER A 120 6.07 5.77 -14.97
N CYS A 121 5.53 6.41 -13.93
CA CYS A 121 4.51 5.80 -13.08
C CYS A 121 3.13 5.97 -13.74
N MET A 122 2.34 4.89 -13.84
CA MET A 122 1.00 4.92 -14.43
C MET A 122 0.06 5.91 -13.72
N LYS A 123 0.06 5.90 -12.39
CA LYS A 123 -0.79 6.74 -11.54
C LYS A 123 -0.31 8.18 -11.46
N CYS A 124 0.97 8.36 -11.13
CA CYS A 124 1.54 9.70 -10.94
C CYS A 124 1.88 10.43 -12.24
N LYS A 125 1.95 9.71 -13.37
CA LYS A 125 2.35 10.25 -14.70
C LYS A 125 3.67 11.03 -14.69
N VAL A 126 4.57 10.70 -13.76
CA VAL A 126 5.93 11.26 -13.63
C VAL A 126 6.95 10.26 -14.10
N SER A 127 8.01 10.74 -14.76
CA SER A 127 9.12 9.88 -15.19
C SER A 127 10.19 9.77 -14.11
N LEU A 128 10.55 8.54 -13.78
CA LEU A 128 11.45 8.19 -12.68
C LEU A 128 12.47 7.16 -13.16
N CYS A 129 13.71 7.24 -12.67
CA CYS A 129 14.72 6.26 -13.03
C CYS A 129 14.43 4.90 -12.37
N PHE A 130 14.51 3.85 -13.18
CA PHE A 130 14.36 2.46 -12.76
C PHE A 130 15.45 1.62 -13.41
N ASN A 131 16.67 1.71 -12.86
CA ASN A 131 17.85 0.98 -13.31
C ASN A 131 18.53 0.30 -12.12
N LYS A 132 19.42 -0.67 -12.38
CA LYS A 132 20.20 -1.39 -11.34
C LYS A 132 20.97 -0.44 -10.40
N GLU A 133 21.54 0.63 -10.93
CA GLU A 133 22.32 1.61 -10.16
C GLU A 133 21.45 2.65 -9.44
N ARG A 134 20.27 2.96 -9.99
CA ARG A 134 19.44 4.09 -9.57
C ARG A 134 17.96 3.72 -9.60
N ASN A 135 17.42 3.46 -8.42
CA ASN A 135 16.01 3.16 -8.22
C ASN A 135 15.26 4.38 -7.64
N CYS A 136 15.19 5.45 -8.44
CA CYS A 136 14.44 6.65 -8.06
C CYS A 136 12.94 6.40 -8.01
N PHE A 137 12.44 5.39 -8.75
CA PHE A 137 11.03 4.98 -8.71
C PHE A 137 10.61 4.58 -7.29
N LEU A 138 11.33 3.63 -6.69
CA LEU A 138 11.05 3.19 -5.33
C LEU A 138 11.13 4.35 -4.34
N ARG A 139 12.26 5.08 -4.33
CA ARG A 139 12.50 6.19 -3.40
C ARG A 139 11.41 7.26 -3.50
N PHE A 140 10.96 7.58 -4.71
CA PHE A 140 9.88 8.54 -4.92
C PHE A 140 8.54 8.09 -4.32
N HIS A 141 8.27 6.79 -4.19
CA HIS A 141 7.01 6.28 -3.62
C HIS A 141 7.14 5.88 -2.14
N THR A 142 8.36 5.92 -1.60
CA THR A 142 8.65 5.47 -0.23
C THR A 142 9.16 6.55 0.71
N GLU A 143 9.80 7.61 0.19
CA GLU A 143 10.41 8.73 0.95
C GLU A 143 9.63 10.03 0.70
#